data_AF-A0A3D2XDL3-F1
#
_entry.id   AF-A0A3D2XDL3-F1
#
_cell.length_a   1.000
_cell.length_b   1.000
_cell.length_c   1.000
_cell.angle_alpha   90.00
_cell.angle_beta   90.00
_cell.angle_gamma   90.00
#
_symmetry.space_group_name_H-M   'P 1'
#
loop_
_entity.id
_entity.type
_entity.pdbx_description
1 polymer ?
#
loop_
_entity_poly.entity_id
_entity_poly.type
_entity_poly.pdbx_seq_one_letter_code
_entity_poly.pdbx_strand_id
1 'polypeptide(L)'
;ADKPMASDANGFEKLKEAFAVAEKNKRLLYDIMTERFEINTILQRELSRLPEVFGTLEKGSIDYPAITKESVHHFYKYVSGAVLTRPAWFLDASQQGEGLVDVMTHLVDLVQWECFPETIIDYTKDIQVLNAKGWSTAITKSEFSAITKLQNFPSFLQPNIKDTVLHVFSNGELNYKIKGVHAKTAVIWNYKAPDGTGDTHYSIMRGTKANLVIRQGKEENYQPVLYIEPIKNDGAYEQQLTKAVIALNKKYAGIQLSKSKQGWIINIPAALKEGHEAHFAGVTEYYLRYLSNGSLPAWEVPNMLAKYYTTTTGLTLALKNRN
;
A
#
# COMPACT_ATOMS: atom_id res chain seq x y z
N ALA A 1 4.32 -10.70 13.68
CA ALA A 1 3.77 -10.09 12.46
C ALA A 1 4.89 -10.06 11.43
N ASP A 2 4.57 -10.13 10.14
CA ASP A 2 5.55 -10.14 9.07
C ASP A 2 6.03 -8.70 8.76
N LYS A 3 5.12 -7.82 8.34
CA LYS A 3 5.27 -6.37 8.41
C LYS A 3 4.38 -5.78 9.53
N PRO A 4 4.73 -4.61 10.09
CA PRO A 4 5.95 -3.84 9.84
C PRO A 4 7.17 -4.36 10.62
N MET A 5 8.36 -4.28 10.01
CA MET A 5 9.63 -4.59 10.72
C MET A 5 10.04 -3.50 11.74
N ALA A 6 9.51 -2.28 11.59
CA ALA A 6 9.68 -1.17 12.53
C ALA A 6 8.37 -0.39 12.68
N SER A 7 7.91 -0.20 13.91
CA SER A 7 6.64 0.48 14.23
C SER A 7 6.82 1.89 14.84
N ASP A 8 8.05 2.31 15.14
CA ASP A 8 8.38 3.64 15.63
C ASP A 8 9.82 4.04 15.26
N ALA A 9 10.23 5.26 15.63
CA ALA A 9 11.57 5.76 15.33
C ALA A 9 12.69 4.92 15.98
N ASN A 10 12.48 4.38 17.18
CA ASN A 10 13.47 3.52 17.85
C ASN A 10 13.57 2.14 17.17
N GLY A 11 12.45 1.58 16.73
CA GLY A 11 12.38 0.38 15.92
C GLY A 11 13.07 0.57 14.58
N PHE A 12 12.99 1.76 13.97
CA PHE A 12 13.73 2.07 12.75
C PHE A 12 15.25 2.07 12.97
N GLU A 13 15.74 2.64 14.08
CA GLU A 13 17.17 2.58 14.43
C GLU A 13 17.64 1.12 14.60
N LYS A 14 16.88 0.30 15.32
CA LYS A 14 17.15 -1.14 15.45
C LYS A 14 17.10 -1.88 14.11
N LEU A 15 16.22 -1.48 13.20
CA LEU A 15 16.13 -2.08 11.87
C LEU A 15 17.39 -1.80 11.04
N LYS A 16 17.96 -0.59 11.11
CA LYS A 16 19.25 -0.28 10.47
C LYS A 16 20.36 -1.18 11.01
N GLU A 17 20.43 -1.35 12.33
CA GLU A 17 21.37 -2.26 12.97
C GLU A 17 21.16 -3.71 12.51
N ALA A 18 19.90 -4.16 12.41
CA ALA A 18 19.56 -5.50 11.95
C ALA A 18 20.04 -5.76 10.52
N PHE A 19 19.88 -4.80 9.60
CA PHE A 19 20.43 -4.91 8.25
C PHE A 19 21.96 -4.96 8.23
N ALA A 20 22.63 -4.12 9.03
CA ALA A 20 24.10 -4.14 9.15
C ALA A 20 24.61 -5.48 9.72
N VAL A 21 23.90 -6.04 10.71
CA VAL A 21 24.20 -7.37 11.27
C VAL A 21 23.95 -8.46 10.23
N ALA A 22 22.86 -8.39 9.47
CA ALA A 22 22.56 -9.36 8.41
C ALA A 22 23.65 -9.37 7.34
N GLU A 23 24.09 -8.19 6.87
CA GLU A 23 25.20 -8.04 5.92
C GLU A 23 26.51 -8.64 6.47
N LYS A 24 26.91 -8.24 7.69
CA LYS A 24 28.12 -8.77 8.35
C LYS A 24 28.12 -10.29 8.46
N ASN A 25 26.96 -10.89 8.72
CA ASN A 25 26.80 -12.33 8.88
C ASN A 25 26.42 -13.06 7.59
N LYS A 26 26.40 -12.37 6.43
CA LYS A 26 25.99 -12.92 5.14
C LYS A 26 24.61 -13.60 5.21
N ARG A 27 23.66 -12.94 5.89
CA ARG A 27 22.25 -13.35 6.01
C ARG A 27 21.37 -12.37 5.25
N LEU A 28 20.20 -12.85 4.84
CA LEU A 28 19.17 -12.03 4.20
C LEU A 28 18.13 -11.64 5.25
N LEU A 29 17.77 -10.36 5.28
CA LEU A 29 16.62 -9.83 5.99
C LEU A 29 15.68 -9.23 4.95
N TYR A 30 14.41 -9.64 4.96
CA TYR A 30 13.47 -9.33 3.89
C TYR A 30 12.04 -9.29 4.44
N ASP A 31 11.25 -8.30 4.04
CA ASP A 31 9.82 -8.22 4.38
C ASP A 31 8.94 -8.67 3.22
N ILE A 32 7.63 -8.81 3.50
CA ILE A 32 6.69 -9.33 2.52
C ILE A 32 5.78 -8.23 1.99
N MET A 33 6.04 -7.80 0.76
CA MET A 33 5.26 -6.80 0.04
C MET A 33 4.35 -7.46 -1.00
N THR A 34 3.28 -8.10 -0.55
CA THR A 34 2.32 -8.86 -1.39
C THR A 34 1.70 -8.05 -2.51
N GLU A 35 1.46 -6.75 -2.29
CA GLU A 35 0.74 -5.92 -3.26
C GLU A 35 1.55 -5.68 -4.55
N ARG A 36 2.87 -5.95 -4.56
CA ARG A 36 3.68 -5.97 -5.79
C ARG A 36 3.24 -7.05 -6.79
N PHE A 37 2.45 -8.03 -6.35
CA PHE A 37 1.97 -9.18 -7.15
C PHE A 37 0.54 -9.02 -7.62
N GLU A 38 -0.16 -7.97 -7.18
CA GLU A 38 -1.52 -7.69 -7.64
C GLU A 38 -1.47 -7.18 -9.10
N ILE A 39 -2.31 -7.74 -9.97
CA ILE A 39 -2.21 -7.53 -11.42
C ILE A 39 -2.51 -6.09 -11.86
N ASN A 40 -3.46 -5.39 -11.23
CA ASN A 40 -3.71 -3.98 -11.55
C ASN A 40 -2.50 -3.11 -11.18
N THR A 41 -1.87 -3.39 -10.04
CA THR A 41 -0.64 -2.75 -9.56
C THR A 41 0.54 -3.00 -10.51
N ILE A 42 0.73 -4.24 -10.95
CA ILE A 42 1.74 -4.60 -11.96
C ILE A 42 1.50 -3.82 -13.26
N LEU A 43 0.26 -3.81 -13.76
CA LEU A 43 -0.07 -3.11 -15.01
C LEU A 43 0.01 -1.59 -14.87
N GLN A 44 -0.32 -1.03 -13.69
CA GLN A 44 -0.11 0.40 -13.39
C GLN A 44 1.38 0.75 -13.48
N ARG A 45 2.26 -0.07 -12.90
CA ARG A 45 3.72 0.05 -13.03
C ARG A 45 4.18 -0.05 -14.48
N GLU A 46 3.76 -1.08 -15.21
CA GLU A 46 4.16 -1.30 -16.62
C GLU A 46 3.75 -0.13 -17.52
N LEU A 47 2.49 0.32 -17.43
CA LEU A 47 2.01 1.45 -18.23
C LEU A 47 2.70 2.77 -17.88
N SER A 48 3.04 2.99 -16.61
CA SER A 48 3.75 4.21 -16.19
C SER A 48 5.14 4.36 -16.81
N ARG A 49 5.71 3.24 -17.29
CA ARG A 49 7.04 3.20 -17.94
C ARG A 49 6.97 3.42 -19.44
N LEU A 50 5.79 3.63 -20.01
CA LEU A 50 5.58 3.83 -21.45
C LEU A 50 5.38 5.32 -21.77
N PRO A 51 6.41 6.05 -22.26
CA PRO A 51 6.32 7.49 -22.49
C PRO A 51 5.27 7.88 -23.54
N GLU A 52 4.90 6.98 -24.43
CA GLU A 52 3.83 7.16 -25.40
C GLU A 52 2.44 7.16 -24.76
N VAL A 53 2.23 6.41 -23.68
CA VAL A 53 0.96 6.33 -22.92
C VAL A 53 0.96 7.31 -21.76
N PHE A 54 1.93 7.21 -20.86
CA PHE A 54 1.95 7.95 -19.59
C PHE A 54 2.65 9.31 -19.72
N GLY A 55 3.59 9.43 -20.65
CA GLY A 55 4.52 10.56 -20.67
C GLY A 55 5.54 10.42 -19.54
N THR A 56 5.70 11.47 -18.73
CA THR A 56 6.55 11.42 -17.54
C THR A 56 5.71 11.65 -16.29
N LEU A 57 6.12 11.08 -15.16
CA LEU A 57 5.50 11.33 -13.86
C LEU A 57 5.55 12.82 -13.52
N GLU A 58 4.40 13.40 -13.18
CA GLU A 58 4.30 14.79 -12.74
C GLU A 58 4.98 14.98 -11.38
N LYS A 59 5.36 16.21 -11.05
CA LYS A 59 5.87 16.54 -9.70
C LYS A 59 4.75 16.67 -8.67
N GLY A 60 3.58 17.13 -9.10
CA GLY A 60 2.44 17.40 -8.23
C GLY A 60 2.72 18.51 -7.20
N SER A 61 1.78 18.68 -6.29
CA SER A 61 1.86 19.58 -5.13
C SER A 61 1.25 18.90 -3.91
N ILE A 62 1.24 19.57 -2.76
CA ILE A 62 0.59 19.04 -1.55
C ILE A 62 -0.94 18.92 -1.73
N ASP A 63 -1.56 19.90 -2.41
CA ASP A 63 -3.01 19.92 -2.64
C ASP A 63 -3.42 19.04 -3.83
N TYR A 64 -2.49 18.82 -4.76
CA TYR A 64 -2.68 17.96 -5.92
C TYR A 64 -1.47 17.02 -6.09
N PRO A 65 -1.36 15.97 -5.25
CA PRO A 65 -0.26 15.02 -5.34
C PRO A 65 -0.21 14.36 -6.71
N ALA A 66 1.01 14.11 -7.20
CA ALA A 66 1.21 13.34 -8.41
C ALA A 66 0.87 11.86 -8.20
N ILE A 67 0.95 11.41 -6.95
CA ILE A 67 0.65 10.03 -6.56
C ILE A 67 -0.26 10.07 -5.33
N THR A 68 -1.40 9.40 -5.40
CA THR A 68 -2.26 9.17 -4.23
C THR A 68 -2.61 7.71 -4.14
N LYS A 69 -2.36 7.09 -2.99
CA LYS A 69 -2.80 5.71 -2.69
C LYS A 69 -3.59 5.70 -1.39
N GLU A 70 -4.78 5.15 -1.43
CA GLU A 70 -5.70 5.10 -0.29
C GLU A 70 -6.28 3.69 -0.16
N SER A 71 -6.34 3.18 1.06
CA SER A 71 -6.97 1.88 1.35
C SER A 71 -7.91 1.98 2.54
N VAL A 72 -9.08 1.35 2.41
CA VAL A 72 -10.04 1.19 3.50
C VAL A 72 -10.17 -0.29 3.84
N HIS A 73 -9.82 -0.64 5.08
CA HIS A 73 -9.89 -1.97 5.64
C HIS A 73 -10.93 -2.06 6.74
N HIS A 74 -11.30 -3.29 7.09
CA HIS A 74 -12.29 -3.56 8.11
C HIS A 74 -11.80 -4.59 9.15
N PHE A 75 -11.97 -4.25 10.43
CA PHE A 75 -11.64 -5.15 11.54
C PHE A 75 -12.47 -6.43 11.50
N TYR A 76 -13.78 -6.29 11.43
CA TYR A 76 -14.71 -7.39 11.27
C TYR A 76 -14.66 -7.94 9.85
N LYS A 77 -14.34 -9.22 9.73
CA LYS A 77 -14.44 -9.98 8.48
C LYS A 77 -15.19 -11.28 8.74
N TYR A 78 -16.05 -11.67 7.81
CA TYR A 78 -16.72 -12.97 7.84
C TYR A 78 -16.12 -13.82 6.72
N VAL A 79 -15.41 -14.89 7.10
CA VAL A 79 -14.64 -15.72 6.17
C VAL A 79 -14.96 -17.18 6.49
N SER A 80 -15.27 -17.97 5.46
CA SER A 80 -15.53 -19.41 5.57
C SER A 80 -16.57 -19.80 6.63
N GLY A 81 -17.65 -19.02 6.75
CA GLY A 81 -18.75 -19.31 7.67
C GLY A 81 -18.52 -18.86 9.12
N ALA A 82 -17.45 -18.11 9.41
CA ALA A 82 -17.18 -17.62 10.76
C ALA A 82 -16.65 -16.18 10.77
N VAL A 83 -16.82 -15.51 11.91
CA VAL A 83 -16.15 -14.23 12.17
C VAL A 83 -14.66 -14.48 12.35
N LEU A 84 -13.83 -13.80 11.56
CA LEU A 84 -12.38 -13.82 11.69
C LEU A 84 -12.00 -13.32 13.08
N THR A 85 -11.41 -14.21 13.88
CA THR A 85 -10.99 -13.88 15.25
C THR A 85 -9.62 -13.21 15.22
N ARG A 86 -9.48 -12.12 15.96
CA ARG A 86 -8.24 -11.35 16.12
C ARG A 86 -7.76 -11.42 17.56
N PRO A 87 -6.44 -11.46 17.79
CA PRO A 87 -5.94 -11.33 19.14
C PRO A 87 -6.21 -9.92 19.67
N ALA A 88 -6.48 -9.79 20.97
CA ALA A 88 -6.82 -8.49 21.56
C ALA A 88 -5.70 -7.44 21.42
N TRP A 89 -4.43 -7.86 21.39
CA TRP A 89 -3.29 -6.97 21.16
C TRP A 89 -3.28 -6.36 19.75
N PHE A 90 -4.02 -6.91 18.78
CA PHE A 90 -4.19 -6.30 17.45
C PHE A 90 -4.87 -4.93 17.53
N LEU A 91 -5.64 -4.68 18.60
CA LEU A 91 -6.34 -3.42 18.85
C LEU A 91 -5.53 -2.50 19.79
N ASP A 92 -4.29 -2.89 20.13
CA ASP A 92 -3.34 -2.07 20.87
C ASP A 92 -2.26 -1.54 19.91
N ALA A 93 -2.33 -0.25 19.59
CA ALA A 93 -1.37 0.38 18.68
C ALA A 93 0.09 0.34 19.20
N SER A 94 0.32 0.17 20.51
CA SER A 94 1.67 0.01 21.05
C SER A 94 2.28 -1.37 20.75
N GLN A 95 1.45 -2.36 20.44
CA GLN A 95 1.87 -3.72 20.10
C GLN A 95 1.77 -4.00 18.59
N GLN A 96 0.65 -3.66 17.96
CA GLN A 96 0.44 -3.82 16.52
C GLN A 96 1.18 -2.75 15.69
N GLY A 97 1.38 -1.56 16.24
CA GLY A 97 1.72 -0.35 15.50
C GLY A 97 0.48 0.45 15.10
N GLU A 98 0.62 1.78 15.01
CA GLU A 98 -0.43 2.63 14.48
C GLU A 98 -0.64 2.45 12.96
N GLY A 99 -1.78 2.92 12.45
CA GLY A 99 -2.11 2.83 11.02
C GLY A 99 -1.01 3.35 10.09
N LEU A 100 -0.32 4.43 10.50
CA LEU A 100 0.79 5.05 9.75
C LEU A 100 2.02 4.15 9.56
N VAL A 101 2.18 3.10 10.38
CA VAL A 101 3.33 2.20 10.32
C VAL A 101 2.95 0.76 9.96
N ASP A 102 1.67 0.38 10.05
CA ASP A 102 1.22 -0.96 9.67
C ASP A 102 0.94 -1.08 8.16
N VAL A 103 -0.32 -0.99 7.73
CA VAL A 103 -0.74 -1.13 6.32
C VAL A 103 -0.13 -0.05 5.42
N MET A 104 0.13 1.14 5.96
CA MET A 104 0.81 2.22 5.25
C MET A 104 2.14 1.79 4.63
N THR A 105 2.81 0.79 5.21
CA THR A 105 4.03 0.18 4.68
C THR A 105 3.85 -0.30 3.23
N HIS A 106 2.73 -0.95 2.90
CA HIS A 106 2.46 -1.36 1.51
C HIS A 106 2.27 -0.17 0.59
N LEU A 107 1.54 0.87 1.03
CA LEU A 107 1.26 2.02 0.18
C LEU A 107 2.53 2.79 -0.16
N VAL A 108 3.41 3.00 0.83
CA VAL A 108 4.72 3.62 0.62
C VAL A 108 5.62 2.75 -0.26
N ASP A 109 5.60 1.43 -0.06
CA ASP A 109 6.33 0.48 -0.93
C ASP A 109 5.89 0.60 -2.39
N LEU A 110 4.58 0.60 -2.65
CA LEU A 110 4.04 0.70 -4.00
C LEU A 110 4.40 2.03 -4.68
N VAL A 111 4.39 3.15 -3.94
CA VAL A 111 4.89 4.43 -4.48
C VAL A 111 6.34 4.28 -4.97
N GLN A 112 7.21 3.65 -4.18
CA GLN A 112 8.61 3.43 -4.57
C GLN A 112 8.72 2.47 -5.77
N TRP A 113 8.05 1.32 -5.69
CA TRP A 113 8.21 0.21 -6.62
C TRP A 113 7.61 0.49 -8.01
N GLU A 114 6.46 1.16 -8.06
CA GLU A 114 5.79 1.51 -9.31
C GLU A 114 6.46 2.71 -9.99
N CYS A 115 6.74 3.77 -9.23
CA CYS A 115 7.15 5.07 -9.78
C CYS A 115 8.66 5.20 -9.96
N PHE A 116 9.45 4.45 -9.19
CA PHE A 116 10.92 4.48 -9.20
C PHE A 116 11.48 3.05 -9.30
N PRO A 117 11.07 2.28 -10.33
CA PRO A 117 11.39 0.86 -10.45
C PRO A 117 12.91 0.65 -10.44
N GLU A 118 13.37 -0.28 -9.60
CA GLU A 118 14.78 -0.67 -9.46
C GLU A 118 15.74 0.49 -9.14
N THR A 119 15.19 1.64 -8.71
CA THR A 119 15.96 2.82 -8.34
C THR A 119 16.25 2.79 -6.85
N ILE A 120 17.52 2.99 -6.47
CA ILE A 120 17.91 3.15 -5.07
C ILE A 120 17.35 4.47 -4.55
N ILE A 121 16.64 4.40 -3.42
CA ILE A 121 16.11 5.54 -2.69
C ILE A 121 16.98 5.77 -1.45
N ASP A 122 17.73 6.87 -1.45
CA ASP A 122 18.47 7.30 -0.26
C ASP A 122 17.52 8.08 0.64
N TYR A 123 17.03 7.44 1.70
CA TYR A 123 16.02 8.03 2.59
C TYR A 123 16.47 9.35 3.25
N THR A 124 17.78 9.62 3.32
CA THR A 124 18.32 10.86 3.89
C THR A 124 18.27 12.05 2.91
N LYS A 125 18.12 11.78 1.61
CA LYS A 125 18.15 12.81 0.54
C LYS A 125 16.89 12.85 -0.29
N ASP A 126 16.35 11.67 -0.59
CA ASP A 126 15.24 11.50 -1.52
C ASP A 126 13.88 11.63 -0.84
N ILE A 127 13.79 11.46 0.49
CA ILE A 127 12.52 11.50 1.23
C ILE A 127 12.40 12.78 2.05
N GLN A 128 11.31 13.50 1.86
CA GLN A 128 10.91 14.63 2.71
C GLN A 128 9.47 14.45 3.18
N VAL A 129 9.27 14.07 4.44
CA VAL A 129 7.93 14.04 5.05
C VAL A 129 7.44 15.47 5.25
N LEU A 130 6.25 15.79 4.72
CA LEU A 130 5.68 17.14 4.74
C LEU A 130 4.63 17.30 5.83
N ASN A 131 3.67 16.38 5.88
CA ASN A 131 2.57 16.40 6.85
C ASN A 131 2.11 14.97 7.13
N ALA A 132 1.69 14.72 8.37
CA ALA A 132 1.12 13.45 8.77
C ALA A 132 0.00 13.66 9.79
N LYS A 133 -1.04 12.84 9.66
CA LYS A 133 -2.17 12.77 10.58
C LYS A 133 -2.42 11.31 10.91
N GLY A 134 -2.87 11.03 12.12
CA GLY A 134 -3.52 9.76 12.41
C GLY A 134 -4.57 9.95 13.48
N TRP A 135 -5.54 9.05 13.49
CA TRP A 135 -6.74 9.16 14.30
C TRP A 135 -7.28 7.78 14.65
N SER A 136 -8.13 7.72 15.66
CA SER A 136 -8.67 6.46 16.16
C SER A 136 -9.93 6.01 15.41
N THR A 137 -10.14 4.71 15.33
CA THR A 137 -11.45 4.09 15.14
C THR A 137 -12.01 3.68 16.49
N ALA A 138 -13.27 4.08 16.75
CA ALA A 138 -13.99 3.69 17.94
C ALA A 138 -14.48 2.24 17.83
N ILE A 139 -14.27 1.46 18.89
CA ILE A 139 -14.69 0.05 19.00
C ILE A 139 -15.45 -0.10 20.31
N THR A 140 -16.73 -0.45 20.20
CA THR A 140 -17.58 -0.74 21.37
C THR A 140 -17.21 -2.08 22.00
N LYS A 141 -17.65 -2.31 23.24
CA LYS A 141 -17.43 -3.59 23.93
C LYS A 141 -18.01 -4.79 23.16
N SER A 142 -19.19 -4.65 22.56
CA SER A 142 -19.82 -5.74 21.78
C SER A 142 -19.04 -6.05 20.51
N GLU A 143 -18.57 -5.02 19.81
CA GLU A 143 -17.71 -5.15 18.62
C GLU A 143 -16.37 -5.81 18.96
N PHE A 144 -15.75 -5.39 20.06
CA PHE A 144 -14.54 -6.02 20.60
C PHE A 144 -14.76 -7.50 20.90
N SER A 145 -15.81 -7.85 21.64
CA SER A 145 -16.14 -9.24 21.96
C SER A 145 -16.40 -10.07 20.70
N ALA A 146 -17.06 -9.50 19.69
CA ALA A 146 -17.37 -10.20 18.45
C ALA A 146 -16.11 -10.66 17.70
N ILE A 147 -15.08 -9.79 17.61
CA ILE A 147 -13.85 -10.06 16.85
C ILE A 147 -12.73 -10.67 17.70
N THR A 148 -12.75 -10.57 19.03
CA THR A 148 -11.69 -11.14 19.90
C THR A 148 -12.12 -12.37 20.69
N LYS A 149 -13.43 -12.59 20.82
CA LYS A 149 -14.06 -13.60 21.69
C LYS A 149 -13.84 -13.36 23.20
N LEU A 150 -13.28 -12.22 23.59
CA LEU A 150 -13.08 -11.83 24.99
C LEU A 150 -14.23 -10.94 25.46
N GLN A 151 -14.75 -11.20 26.68
CA GLN A 151 -15.89 -10.46 27.22
C GLN A 151 -15.54 -9.06 27.74
N ASN A 152 -14.29 -8.81 28.10
CA ASN A 152 -13.83 -7.54 28.67
C ASN A 152 -12.54 -7.11 27.98
N PHE A 153 -12.32 -5.79 27.92
CA PHE A 153 -11.05 -5.25 27.47
C PHE A 153 -9.92 -5.66 28.43
N PRO A 154 -8.85 -6.29 27.94
CA PRO A 154 -7.64 -6.53 28.73
C PRO A 154 -7.07 -5.23 29.32
N SER A 155 -6.35 -5.35 30.44
CA SER A 155 -5.79 -4.20 31.16
C SER A 155 -4.84 -3.34 30.32
N PHE A 156 -4.10 -3.94 29.38
CA PHE A 156 -3.19 -3.20 28.50
C PHE A 156 -3.91 -2.25 27.52
N LEU A 157 -5.22 -2.42 27.29
CA LEU A 157 -6.01 -1.51 26.44
C LEU A 157 -6.53 -0.28 27.19
N GLN A 158 -6.48 -0.28 28.52
CA GLN A 158 -7.04 0.79 29.37
C GLN A 158 -6.59 2.20 28.99
N PRO A 159 -5.32 2.46 28.59
CA PRO A 159 -4.89 3.80 28.19
C PRO A 159 -5.68 4.39 27.01
N ASN A 160 -6.29 3.54 26.17
CA ASN A 160 -7.02 3.94 24.97
C ASN A 160 -8.55 3.80 25.12
N ILE A 161 -9.05 3.50 26.32
CA ILE A 161 -10.48 3.41 26.59
C ILE A 161 -10.96 4.74 27.14
N LYS A 162 -12.04 5.27 26.55
CA LYS A 162 -12.81 6.40 27.09
C LYS A 162 -14.22 5.91 27.37
N ASP A 163 -14.66 6.04 28.62
CA ASP A 163 -15.90 5.46 29.15
C ASP A 163 -15.99 3.94 28.90
N THR A 164 -16.66 3.54 27.83
CA THR A 164 -16.88 2.13 27.44
C THR A 164 -16.43 1.82 26.01
N VAL A 165 -15.74 2.77 25.37
CA VAL A 165 -15.33 2.70 23.97
C VAL A 165 -13.81 2.68 23.87
N LEU A 166 -13.28 1.70 23.16
CA LEU A 166 -11.86 1.61 22.83
C LEU A 166 -11.56 2.47 21.59
N HIS A 167 -10.54 3.32 21.68
CA HIS A 167 -10.07 4.16 20.58
C HIS A 167 -8.77 3.58 19.99
N VAL A 168 -8.89 2.84 18.89
CA VAL A 168 -7.75 2.19 18.23
C VAL A 168 -7.14 3.12 17.19
N PHE A 169 -5.89 3.57 17.37
CA PHE A 169 -5.17 4.46 16.43
C PHE A 169 -4.70 3.74 15.15
N SER A 170 -5.65 3.22 14.39
CA SER A 170 -5.43 2.40 13.19
C SER A 170 -5.49 3.16 11.87
N ASN A 171 -5.74 4.48 11.89
CA ASN A 171 -5.89 5.29 10.69
C ASN A 171 -4.76 6.30 10.55
N GLY A 172 -4.41 6.62 9.30
CA GLY A 172 -3.33 7.54 9.01
C GLY A 172 -3.41 8.16 7.62
N GLU A 173 -2.90 9.37 7.50
CA GLU A 173 -2.62 10.04 6.24
C GLU A 173 -1.19 10.60 6.29
N LEU A 174 -0.43 10.37 5.22
CA LEU A 174 0.95 10.81 5.09
C LEU A 174 1.14 11.51 3.74
N ASN A 175 1.63 12.75 3.79
CA ASN A 175 2.02 13.53 2.62
C ASN A 175 3.53 13.74 2.67
N TYR A 176 4.22 13.38 1.59
CA TYR A 176 5.68 13.42 1.52
C TYR A 176 6.16 13.67 0.09
N LYS A 177 7.43 14.02 -0.06
CA LYS A 177 8.13 13.98 -1.34
C LYS A 177 9.05 12.77 -1.40
N ILE A 178 9.10 12.15 -2.57
CA ILE A 178 10.09 11.15 -2.95
C ILE A 178 10.76 11.59 -4.25
N LYS A 179 12.08 11.82 -4.24
CA LYS A 179 12.84 12.37 -5.38
C LYS A 179 12.18 13.63 -5.99
N GLY A 180 11.65 14.48 -5.11
CA GLY A 180 10.95 15.71 -5.45
C GLY A 180 9.52 15.57 -5.99
N VAL A 181 8.95 14.35 -6.03
CA VAL A 181 7.56 14.09 -6.43
C VAL A 181 6.66 14.03 -5.20
N HIS A 182 5.54 14.75 -5.22
CA HIS A 182 4.54 14.73 -4.16
C HIS A 182 3.71 13.45 -4.18
N ALA A 183 3.75 12.72 -3.07
CA ALA A 183 2.96 11.52 -2.83
C ALA A 183 2.08 11.69 -1.57
N LYS A 184 0.86 11.17 -1.66
CA LYS A 184 -0.07 11.02 -0.55
C LYS A 184 -0.40 9.54 -0.37
N THR A 185 -0.30 9.05 0.86
CA THR A 185 -0.74 7.71 1.23
C THR A 185 -1.69 7.78 2.42
N ALA A 186 -2.83 7.10 2.35
CA ALA A 186 -3.82 7.09 3.43
C ALA A 186 -4.35 5.69 3.71
N VAL A 187 -4.58 5.38 4.99
CA VAL A 187 -5.21 4.15 5.42
C VAL A 187 -6.32 4.43 6.42
N ILE A 188 -7.44 3.75 6.21
CA ILE A 188 -8.59 3.74 7.12
C ILE A 188 -8.87 2.30 7.53
N TRP A 189 -9.17 2.11 8.80
CA TRP A 189 -9.64 0.87 9.38
C TRP A 189 -11.00 1.12 10.03
N ASN A 190 -12.08 0.84 9.31
CA ASN A 190 -13.43 0.87 9.86
C ASN A 190 -13.69 -0.42 10.66
N TYR A 191 -14.75 -0.44 11.46
CA TYR A 191 -15.13 -1.67 12.14
C TYR A 191 -15.60 -2.76 11.16
N LYS A 192 -16.66 -2.49 10.39
CA LYS A 192 -17.30 -3.45 9.47
C LYS A 192 -17.69 -2.76 8.16
N ALA A 193 -17.48 -3.44 7.03
CA ALA A 193 -17.94 -2.98 5.73
C ALA A 193 -19.49 -3.08 5.64
N PRO A 194 -20.17 -2.23 4.85
CA PRO A 194 -21.57 -2.45 4.51
C PRO A 194 -21.83 -3.88 3.98
N ASP A 195 -23.03 -4.42 4.19
CA ASP A 195 -23.33 -5.79 3.78
C ASP A 195 -23.18 -5.97 2.26
N GLY A 196 -22.55 -7.06 1.84
CA GLY A 196 -22.25 -7.33 0.43
C GLY A 196 -21.08 -6.51 -0.15
N THR A 197 -20.32 -5.81 0.69
CA THR A 197 -19.17 -4.99 0.30
C THR A 197 -17.89 -5.47 0.98
N GLY A 198 -16.76 -4.82 0.68
CA GLY A 198 -15.47 -5.22 1.24
C GLY A 198 -14.50 -4.05 1.41
N ASP A 199 -13.23 -4.40 1.56
CA ASP A 199 -12.13 -3.45 1.56
C ASP A 199 -12.10 -2.71 0.21
N THR A 200 -11.66 -1.44 0.23
CA THR A 200 -11.51 -0.63 -0.97
C THR A 200 -10.08 -0.16 -1.14
N HIS A 201 -9.71 0.07 -2.39
CA HIS A 201 -8.42 0.61 -2.78
C HIS A 201 -8.61 1.67 -3.86
N TYR A 202 -7.86 2.75 -3.73
CA TYR A 202 -7.73 3.79 -4.73
C TYR A 202 -6.25 4.08 -4.94
N SER A 203 -5.82 4.13 -6.20
CA SER A 203 -4.46 4.51 -6.57
C SER A 203 -4.54 5.42 -7.78
N ILE A 204 -3.82 6.53 -7.78
CA ILE A 204 -3.64 7.37 -8.97
C ILE A 204 -2.17 7.73 -9.12
N MET A 205 -1.67 7.58 -10.33
CA MET A 205 -0.39 8.10 -10.79
C MET A 205 -0.65 9.10 -11.91
N ARG A 206 -0.14 10.32 -11.76
CA ARG A 206 -0.33 11.41 -12.73
C ARG A 206 0.86 11.50 -13.68
N GLY A 207 0.62 11.21 -14.95
CA GLY A 207 1.58 11.39 -16.01
C GLY A 207 1.20 12.58 -16.86
N THR A 208 2.19 13.19 -17.52
CA THR A 208 1.98 14.34 -18.39
C THR A 208 1.07 14.06 -19.61
N LYS A 209 0.80 12.78 -19.92
CA LYS A 209 -0.13 12.38 -20.98
C LYS A 209 -1.39 11.68 -20.49
N ALA A 210 -1.33 11.01 -19.36
CA ALA A 210 -2.49 10.30 -18.80
C ALA A 210 -2.34 10.08 -17.30
N ASN A 211 -3.47 10.03 -16.61
CA ASN A 211 -3.54 9.44 -15.28
C ASN A 211 -3.77 7.93 -15.39
N LEU A 212 -3.06 7.16 -14.58
CA LEU A 212 -3.31 5.74 -14.40
C LEU A 212 -4.00 5.56 -13.05
N VAL A 213 -5.23 5.05 -13.06
CA VAL A 213 -6.09 5.07 -11.87
C VAL A 213 -6.62 3.68 -11.57
N ILE A 214 -6.38 3.17 -10.36
CA ILE A 214 -7.04 1.98 -9.85
C ILE A 214 -8.21 2.44 -8.99
N ARG A 215 -9.40 1.91 -9.28
CA ARG A 215 -10.59 2.08 -8.44
C ARG A 215 -11.11 0.73 -8.01
N GLN A 216 -11.50 0.64 -6.74
CA GLN A 216 -12.15 -0.53 -6.16
C GLN A 216 -13.30 -0.03 -5.27
N GLY A 217 -14.31 0.57 -5.91
CA GLY A 217 -15.50 1.08 -5.23
C GLY A 217 -16.74 0.28 -5.57
N LYS A 218 -17.88 0.85 -5.19
CA LYS A 218 -19.21 0.28 -5.52
C LYS A 218 -19.42 0.16 -7.03
N GLU A 219 -18.94 1.12 -7.82
CA GLU A 219 -19.07 1.11 -9.28
C GLU A 219 -18.30 -0.06 -9.93
N GLU A 220 -17.22 -0.49 -9.30
CA GLU A 220 -16.40 -1.63 -9.73
C GLU A 220 -16.77 -2.95 -9.04
N ASN A 221 -17.90 -3.00 -8.32
CA ASN A 221 -18.31 -4.16 -7.51
C ASN A 221 -17.24 -4.59 -6.49
N TYR A 222 -16.51 -3.63 -5.92
CA TYR A 222 -15.42 -3.84 -4.97
C TYR A 222 -14.28 -4.74 -5.51
N GLN A 223 -14.14 -4.81 -6.84
CA GLN A 223 -12.99 -5.42 -7.50
C GLN A 223 -12.09 -4.32 -8.07
N PRO A 224 -10.76 -4.44 -7.96
CA PRO A 224 -9.86 -3.44 -8.51
C PRO A 224 -9.96 -3.43 -10.04
N VAL A 225 -10.13 -2.23 -10.59
CA VAL A 225 -10.17 -1.96 -12.03
C VAL A 225 -9.19 -0.84 -12.35
N LEU A 226 -8.33 -1.11 -13.33
CA LEU A 226 -7.34 -0.15 -13.84
C LEU A 226 -7.92 0.66 -15.01
N TYR A 227 -7.93 1.98 -14.82
CA TYR A 227 -8.33 2.99 -15.79
C TYR A 227 -7.11 3.73 -16.33
N ILE A 228 -7.20 4.16 -17.58
CA ILE A 228 -6.26 5.08 -18.21
C ILE A 228 -7.06 6.29 -18.65
N GLU A 229 -6.74 7.45 -18.08
CA GLU A 229 -7.44 8.72 -18.30
C GLU A 229 -6.52 9.69 -19.01
N PRO A 230 -6.60 9.78 -20.36
CA PRO A 230 -5.70 10.61 -21.14
C PRO A 230 -6.01 12.09 -20.92
N ILE A 231 -4.97 12.91 -20.81
CA ILE A 231 -5.12 14.38 -20.80
C ILE A 231 -5.66 14.86 -22.16
N LYS A 232 -5.22 14.20 -23.25
CA LYS A 232 -5.76 14.39 -24.61
C LYS A 232 -6.07 13.04 -25.23
N ASN A 233 -7.35 12.72 -25.37
CA ASN A 233 -7.83 11.44 -25.92
C ASN A 233 -8.22 11.56 -27.40
N ASP A 234 -7.23 11.79 -28.27
CA ASP A 234 -7.43 11.83 -29.72
C ASP A 234 -7.08 10.49 -30.40
N GLY A 235 -7.35 10.39 -31.70
CA GLY A 235 -7.10 9.16 -32.46
C GLY A 235 -5.62 8.74 -32.48
N ALA A 236 -4.68 9.68 -32.34
CA ALA A 236 -3.26 9.36 -32.25
C ALA A 236 -2.93 8.72 -30.90
N TYR A 237 -3.50 9.23 -29.80
CA TYR A 237 -3.38 8.62 -28.48
C TYR A 237 -3.98 7.21 -28.46
N GLU A 238 -5.19 7.03 -28.99
CA GLU A 238 -5.87 5.71 -29.08
C GLU A 238 -5.00 4.68 -29.82
N GLN A 239 -4.37 5.06 -30.92
CA GLN A 239 -3.45 4.18 -31.66
C GLN A 239 -2.22 3.79 -30.85
N GLN A 240 -1.59 4.73 -30.13
CA GLN A 240 -0.42 4.44 -29.31
C GLN A 240 -0.78 3.55 -28.13
N LEU A 241 -1.89 3.85 -27.45
CA LEU A 241 -2.37 3.03 -26.34
C LEU A 241 -2.71 1.61 -26.79
N THR A 242 -3.36 1.45 -27.94
CA THR A 242 -3.69 0.13 -28.49
C THR A 242 -2.42 -0.68 -28.78
N LYS A 243 -1.40 -0.07 -29.39
CA LYS A 243 -0.10 -0.72 -29.64
C LYS A 243 0.58 -1.13 -28.34
N ALA A 244 0.59 -0.26 -27.33
CA ALA A 244 1.15 -0.54 -26.02
C ALA A 244 0.46 -1.74 -25.35
N VAL A 245 -0.88 -1.78 -25.35
CA VAL A 245 -1.62 -2.90 -24.76
C VAL A 245 -1.42 -4.20 -25.54
N ILE A 246 -1.32 -4.17 -26.87
CA ILE A 246 -0.95 -5.35 -27.67
C ILE A 246 0.43 -5.88 -27.27
N ALA A 247 1.39 -4.98 -27.02
CA ALA A 247 2.72 -5.39 -26.57
C ALA A 247 2.68 -6.00 -25.16
N LEU A 248 1.96 -5.38 -24.21
CA LEU A 248 1.78 -5.90 -22.86
C LEU A 248 1.03 -7.24 -22.83
N ASN A 249 0.09 -7.46 -23.75
CA ASN A 249 -0.67 -8.70 -23.86
C ASN A 249 0.24 -9.93 -24.11
N LYS A 250 1.41 -9.73 -24.73
CA LYS A 250 2.41 -10.81 -24.89
C LYS A 250 2.98 -11.31 -23.57
N LYS A 251 3.02 -10.44 -22.54
CA LYS A 251 3.48 -10.76 -21.18
C LYS A 251 2.32 -11.10 -20.25
N TYR A 252 1.19 -10.43 -20.44
CA TYR A 252 -0.04 -10.58 -19.65
C TYR A 252 -1.18 -11.03 -20.56
N ALA A 253 -1.20 -12.33 -20.88
CA ALA A 253 -2.09 -12.88 -21.89
C ALA A 253 -3.57 -12.59 -21.58
N GLY A 254 -4.28 -12.06 -22.58
CA GLY A 254 -5.73 -11.84 -22.52
C GLY A 254 -6.18 -10.46 -22.02
N ILE A 255 -5.26 -9.54 -21.67
CA ILE A 255 -5.64 -8.15 -21.37
C ILE A 255 -6.20 -7.43 -22.61
N GLN A 256 -7.25 -6.62 -22.42
CA GLN A 256 -7.92 -5.90 -23.50
C GLN A 256 -8.27 -4.46 -23.09
N LEU A 257 -8.48 -3.58 -24.07
CA LEU A 257 -8.97 -2.22 -23.83
C LEU A 257 -10.48 -2.13 -24.07
N SER A 258 -11.19 -1.43 -23.20
CA SER A 258 -12.54 -0.95 -23.46
C SER A 258 -12.63 0.56 -23.19
N LYS A 259 -13.58 1.23 -23.86
CA LYS A 259 -13.83 2.66 -23.65
C LYS A 259 -14.57 2.88 -22.33
N SER A 260 -14.22 3.96 -21.65
CA SER A 260 -14.91 4.47 -20.46
C SER A 260 -15.28 5.93 -20.64
N LYS A 261 -16.02 6.52 -19.70
CA LYS A 261 -16.42 7.94 -19.76
C LYS A 261 -15.22 8.90 -19.83
N GLN A 262 -14.11 8.57 -19.17
CA GLN A 262 -12.94 9.43 -19.01
C GLN A 262 -11.71 8.93 -19.79
N GLY A 263 -11.88 7.89 -20.61
CA GLY A 263 -10.78 7.30 -21.37
C GLY A 263 -11.00 5.81 -21.57
N TRP A 264 -10.22 5.01 -20.86
CA TRP A 264 -10.07 3.58 -21.14
C TRP A 264 -10.05 2.75 -19.85
N ILE A 265 -10.45 1.49 -19.97
CA ILE A 265 -10.31 0.45 -18.94
C ILE A 265 -9.43 -0.65 -19.50
N ILE A 266 -8.52 -1.16 -18.68
CA ILE A 266 -7.81 -2.42 -18.95
C ILE A 266 -8.64 -3.57 -18.39
N ASN A 267 -9.28 -4.32 -19.28
CA ASN A 267 -9.99 -5.54 -18.94
C ASN A 267 -8.96 -6.64 -18.70
N ILE A 268 -8.89 -7.12 -17.47
CA ILE A 268 -7.96 -8.17 -17.04
C ILE A 268 -8.73 -9.49 -16.91
N PRO A 269 -8.32 -10.57 -17.58
CA PRO A 269 -8.98 -11.86 -17.49
C PRO A 269 -8.83 -12.46 -16.08
N ALA A 270 -9.83 -13.26 -15.66
CA ALA A 270 -9.86 -13.87 -14.33
C ALA A 270 -8.62 -14.73 -14.02
N ALA A 271 -8.00 -15.34 -15.04
CA ALA A 271 -6.79 -16.13 -14.88
C ALA A 271 -5.58 -15.35 -14.37
N LEU A 272 -5.56 -14.02 -14.52
CA LEU A 272 -4.50 -13.15 -13.98
C LEU A 272 -4.88 -12.51 -12.63
N LYS A 273 -6.14 -12.70 -12.18
CA LYS A 273 -6.65 -12.14 -10.92
C LYS A 273 -6.45 -13.16 -9.80
N GLU A 274 -5.20 -13.34 -9.43
CA GLU A 274 -4.83 -14.22 -8.33
C GLU A 274 -5.33 -13.69 -6.99
N GLY A 275 -5.57 -14.61 -6.04
CA GLY A 275 -5.98 -14.27 -4.68
C GLY A 275 -4.80 -13.87 -3.80
N HIS A 276 -5.08 -13.24 -2.66
CA HIS A 276 -4.06 -12.74 -1.75
C HIS A 276 -3.07 -13.82 -1.27
N GLU A 277 -3.51 -15.08 -1.09
CA GLU A 277 -2.62 -16.19 -0.73
C GLU A 277 -1.57 -16.50 -1.81
N ALA A 278 -1.94 -16.38 -3.09
CA ALA A 278 -0.99 -16.56 -4.18
C ALA A 278 0.05 -15.44 -4.23
N HIS A 279 -0.31 -14.21 -3.84
CA HIS A 279 0.65 -13.11 -3.72
C HIS A 279 1.72 -13.39 -2.66
N PHE A 280 1.35 -14.00 -1.52
CA PHE A 280 2.31 -14.47 -0.51
C PHE A 280 3.25 -15.55 -1.05
N ALA A 281 2.72 -16.49 -1.85
CA ALA A 281 3.54 -17.49 -2.52
C ALA A 281 4.55 -16.82 -3.46
N GLY A 282 4.11 -15.82 -4.24
CA GLY A 282 4.98 -15.01 -5.10
C GLY A 282 6.14 -14.35 -4.34
N VAL A 283 5.88 -13.71 -3.20
CA VAL A 283 6.95 -13.14 -2.37
C VAL A 283 7.92 -14.22 -1.88
N THR A 284 7.38 -15.36 -1.43
CA THR A 284 8.16 -16.50 -0.94
C THR A 284 9.09 -17.03 -2.04
N GLU A 285 8.60 -17.16 -3.26
CA GLU A 285 9.42 -17.58 -4.41
C GLU A 285 10.58 -16.62 -4.68
N TYR A 286 10.35 -15.30 -4.66
CA TYR A 286 11.43 -14.33 -4.82
C TYR A 286 12.46 -14.44 -3.70
N TYR A 287 12.02 -14.56 -2.45
CA TYR A 287 12.92 -14.76 -1.33
C TYR A 287 13.78 -16.04 -1.48
N LEU A 288 13.19 -17.16 -1.89
CA LEU A 288 13.92 -18.40 -2.14
C LEU A 288 14.94 -18.26 -3.28
N ARG A 289 14.62 -17.50 -4.33
CA ARG A 289 15.58 -17.17 -5.40
C ARG A 289 16.74 -16.32 -4.86
N TYR A 290 16.47 -15.31 -4.04
CA TYR A 290 17.51 -14.49 -3.41
C TYR A 290 18.39 -15.29 -2.46
N LEU A 291 17.79 -16.22 -1.70
CA LEU A 291 18.52 -17.13 -0.82
C LEU A 291 19.47 -18.03 -1.62
N SER A 292 19.01 -18.56 -2.77
CA SER A 292 19.86 -19.32 -3.69
C SER A 292 21.00 -18.48 -4.27
N ASN A 293 20.73 -17.22 -4.62
CA ASN A 293 21.72 -16.28 -5.15
C ASN A 293 22.65 -15.68 -4.06
N GLY A 294 22.33 -15.88 -2.78
CA GLY A 294 23.05 -15.31 -1.63
C GLY A 294 22.95 -13.79 -1.49
N SER A 295 22.07 -13.12 -2.23
CA SER A 295 21.95 -11.66 -2.24
C SER A 295 20.58 -11.16 -2.67
N LEU A 296 20.20 -9.99 -2.15
CA LEU A 296 19.07 -9.19 -2.62
C LEU A 296 19.53 -8.25 -3.75
N PRO A 297 18.64 -7.84 -4.67
CA PRO A 297 18.90 -6.73 -5.58
C PRO A 297 19.36 -5.47 -4.82
N ALA A 298 20.27 -4.71 -5.43
CA ALA A 298 20.92 -3.57 -4.78
C ALA A 298 19.96 -2.49 -4.25
N TRP A 299 18.74 -2.42 -4.78
CA TRP A 299 17.72 -1.47 -4.36
C TRP A 299 16.83 -1.97 -3.20
N GLU A 300 16.75 -3.28 -2.91
CA GLU A 300 15.76 -3.79 -1.94
C GLU A 300 16.04 -3.30 -0.51
N VAL A 301 17.28 -3.44 -0.02
CA VAL A 301 17.65 -2.98 1.33
C VAL A 301 17.50 -1.46 1.51
N PRO A 302 18.09 -0.59 0.66
CA PRO A 302 17.93 0.85 0.83
C PRO A 302 16.47 1.29 0.69
N ASN A 303 15.67 0.65 -0.17
CA ASN A 303 14.27 1.00 -0.34
C ASN A 303 13.41 0.51 0.83
N MET A 304 13.70 -0.67 1.42
CA MET A 304 13.10 -1.07 2.70
C MET A 304 13.40 -0.04 3.79
N LEU A 305 14.64 0.42 3.91
CA LEU A 305 14.98 1.48 4.86
C LEU A 305 14.24 2.79 4.55
N ALA A 306 14.14 3.20 3.29
CA ALA A 306 13.37 4.39 2.91
C ALA A 306 11.88 4.26 3.23
N LYS A 307 11.30 3.09 3.02
CA LYS A 307 9.92 2.77 3.37
C LYS A 307 9.68 2.91 4.87
N TYR A 308 10.48 2.26 5.71
CA TYR A 308 10.32 2.34 7.17
C TYR A 308 10.69 3.70 7.74
N TYR A 309 11.67 4.41 7.15
CA TYR A 309 11.95 5.80 7.50
C TYR A 309 10.73 6.69 7.24
N THR A 310 10.11 6.55 6.08
CA THR A 310 8.93 7.35 5.67
C THR A 310 7.76 7.15 6.63
N THR A 311 7.43 5.90 6.95
CA THR A 311 6.30 5.58 7.85
C THR A 311 6.55 6.00 9.30
N THR A 312 7.73 5.69 9.85
CA THR A 312 8.07 6.01 11.25
C THR A 312 8.30 7.52 11.48
N THR A 313 8.84 8.23 10.49
CA THR A 313 8.92 9.70 10.51
C THR A 313 7.53 10.32 10.42
N GLY A 314 6.66 9.76 9.56
CA GLY A 314 5.25 10.13 9.49
C GLY A 314 4.53 9.98 10.83
N LEU A 315 4.70 8.84 11.50
CA LEU A 315 4.16 8.61 12.84
C LEU A 315 4.69 9.63 13.85
N THR A 316 5.99 9.88 13.87
CA THR A 316 6.61 10.87 14.76
C THR A 316 5.98 12.26 14.58
N LEU A 317 5.76 12.68 13.33
CA LEU A 317 5.12 13.96 13.03
C LEU A 317 3.63 13.97 13.46
N ALA A 318 2.90 12.89 13.19
CA ALA A 318 1.50 12.77 13.58
C ALA A 318 1.33 12.83 15.11
N LEU A 319 2.20 12.17 15.88
CA LEU A 319 2.18 12.23 17.35
C LEU A 319 2.47 13.63 17.87
N LYS A 320 3.42 14.37 17.26
CA LYS A 320 3.67 15.78 17.61
C LYS A 320 2.46 16.68 17.36
N ASN A 321 1.67 16.40 16.32
CA ASN A 321 0.49 17.18 15.97
C ASN A 321 -0.75 16.86 16.83
N ARG A 322 -0.75 15.73 17.56
CA ARG A 322 -1.85 15.33 18.47
C ARG A 322 -1.69 15.88 19.88
N ASN A 323 -0.46 16.21 20.26
CA ASN A 323 -0.12 16.83 21.54
C ASN A 323 -0.24 18.35 21.45
#